data_AF-A0AAW9V469-F1
#
_entry.id   AF-A0AAW9V469-F1
#
_cell.length_a   1.000
_cell.length_b   1.000
_cell.length_c   1.000
_cell.angle_alpha   90.00
_cell.angle_beta   90.00
_cell.angle_gamma   90.00
#
_symmetry.space_group_name_H-M   'P 1'
#
loop_
_entity.id
_entity.type
_entity.pdbx_description
1 polymer ?
#
loop_
_entity_poly.entity_id
_entity_poly.type
_entity_poly.pdbx_seq_one_letter_code
_entity_poly.pdbx_strand_id
1 'polypeptide(L)'
;MMKKIITLSAIFIIISGCARTPPTAEQQANAFDNAHHRSNSGKIWTVTELKDDYKKITGNYLIVPEALSCGWHDVCYYNAYANAHDDGIKTFKNNEVLKRQSEQKRKEEDCRSNEKCAAKMEIDSASYTLNSIYYSLMARYPYQQADSDAGVRRMCRVAGAAQREGVTLEFMKQHISLTEGIGPEMRYQIIQVAEACWKMSKYGVPDGTTQIKSMY
;
A
#
# COMPACT_ATOMS: atom_id res chain seq x y z
N MET A 1 -29.71 -17.43 95.67
CA MET A 1 -29.15 -18.70 95.17
C MET A 1 -29.01 -18.61 93.65
N MET A 2 -27.81 -18.88 93.14
CA MET A 2 -27.42 -18.81 91.71
C MET A 2 -28.10 -19.86 90.82
N LYS A 3 -28.32 -19.52 89.54
CA LYS A 3 -27.94 -20.31 88.33
C LYS A 3 -28.24 -19.51 87.04
N LYS A 4 -27.19 -19.05 86.35
CA LYS A 4 -26.66 -19.48 85.02
C LYS A 4 -27.52 -19.03 83.81
N ILE A 5 -27.12 -17.98 83.04
CA ILE A 5 -26.36 -17.96 81.75
C ILE A 5 -26.99 -18.96 80.73
N ILE A 6 -27.33 -18.69 79.46
CA ILE A 6 -26.59 -18.08 78.33
C ILE A 6 -27.59 -17.66 77.22
N THR A 7 -27.29 -16.53 76.57
CA THR A 7 -27.83 -15.99 75.31
C THR A 7 -27.81 -16.95 74.10
N LEU A 8 -28.80 -16.86 73.21
CA LEU A 8 -28.57 -17.07 71.77
C LEU A 8 -29.54 -16.24 70.92
N SER A 9 -28.98 -15.16 70.38
CA SER A 9 -29.58 -14.24 69.42
C SER A 9 -29.97 -14.97 68.14
N ALA A 10 -31.27 -15.04 67.84
CA ALA A 10 -31.75 -15.34 66.50
C ALA A 10 -31.77 -14.05 65.68
N ILE A 11 -30.62 -13.70 65.07
CA ILE A 11 -30.57 -12.75 63.96
C ILE A 11 -30.05 -13.55 62.77
N PHE A 12 -30.97 -14.10 61.99
CA PHE A 12 -30.69 -14.53 60.62
C PHE A 12 -30.43 -13.27 59.79
N ILE A 13 -29.19 -12.81 59.75
CA ILE A 13 -28.74 -11.94 58.66
C ILE A 13 -28.61 -12.87 57.45
N ILE A 14 -29.69 -12.96 56.67
CA ILE A 14 -29.60 -13.48 55.32
C ILE A 14 -28.74 -12.45 54.58
N ILE A 15 -27.44 -12.70 54.52
CA ILE A 15 -26.56 -12.01 53.58
C ILE A 15 -26.96 -12.58 52.23
N SER A 16 -28.05 -12.06 51.66
CA SER A 16 -28.32 -12.17 50.24
C SER A 16 -27.20 -11.38 49.56
N GLY A 17 -26.04 -12.01 49.42
CA GLY A 17 -25.08 -11.61 48.42
C GLY A 17 -25.87 -11.57 47.12
N CYS A 18 -26.06 -10.38 46.56
CA CYS A 18 -26.64 -10.23 45.25
C CYS A 18 -25.68 -10.95 44.30
N ALA A 19 -25.97 -12.22 44.00
CA ALA A 19 -25.32 -12.92 42.92
C ALA A 19 -25.71 -12.15 41.66
N ARG A 20 -24.84 -11.24 41.24
CA ARG A 20 -25.05 -10.39 40.08
C ARG A 20 -25.13 -11.36 38.90
N THR A 21 -26.35 -11.55 38.40
CA THR A 21 -26.59 -12.46 37.28
C THR A 21 -25.76 -11.99 36.07
N PRO A 22 -25.29 -12.93 35.23
CA PRO A 22 -24.66 -12.56 33.98
C PRO A 22 -25.60 -11.61 33.20
N PRO A 23 -25.09 -10.49 32.66
CA PRO A 23 -25.92 -9.57 31.92
C PRO A 23 -26.36 -10.17 30.59
N THR A 24 -27.51 -9.75 30.10
CA THR A 24 -27.86 -9.91 28.69
C THR A 24 -27.06 -8.94 27.81
N ALA A 25 -27.00 -9.20 26.50
CA ALA A 25 -26.31 -8.31 25.57
C ALA A 25 -26.89 -6.89 25.59
N GLU A 26 -28.22 -6.78 25.70
CA GLU A 26 -28.93 -5.51 25.81
C GLU A 26 -28.59 -4.77 27.11
N GLN A 27 -28.47 -5.50 28.23
CA GLN A 27 -28.06 -4.91 29.51
C GLN A 27 -26.63 -4.38 29.48
N GLN A 28 -25.70 -5.10 28.83
CA GLN A 28 -24.33 -4.61 28.65
C GLN A 28 -24.29 -3.39 27.73
N ALA A 29 -25.01 -3.42 26.60
CA ALA A 29 -25.07 -2.29 25.68
C ALA A 29 -25.61 -1.04 26.38
N ASN A 30 -26.75 -1.16 27.08
CA ASN A 30 -27.35 -0.04 27.82
C ASN A 30 -26.42 0.51 28.91
N ALA A 31 -25.62 -0.33 29.55
CA ALA A 31 -24.70 0.08 30.62
C ALA A 31 -23.39 0.68 30.10
N PHE A 32 -22.85 0.16 28.99
CA PHE A 32 -21.47 0.39 28.59
C PHE A 32 -21.29 1.08 27.23
N ASP A 33 -22.30 1.10 26.35
CA ASP A 33 -22.09 1.61 24.98
C ASP A 33 -21.63 3.07 24.94
N ASN A 34 -22.07 3.88 25.92
CA ASN A 34 -21.75 5.30 26.05
C ASN A 34 -20.71 5.59 27.15
N ALA A 35 -20.11 4.54 27.75
CA ALA A 35 -19.03 4.71 28.73
C ALA A 35 -17.75 5.16 28.01
N HIS A 36 -17.06 6.14 28.60
CA HIS A 36 -15.87 6.73 28.00
C HIS A 36 -14.62 5.96 28.44
N HIS A 37 -13.87 5.46 27.47
CA HIS A 37 -12.64 4.71 27.71
C HIS A 37 -11.48 5.33 26.94
N ARG A 38 -10.29 5.33 27.56
CA ARG A 38 -9.06 5.77 26.89
C ARG A 38 -8.52 4.62 26.04
N SER A 39 -8.38 4.84 24.75
CA SER A 39 -7.74 3.90 23.83
C SER A 39 -6.22 3.93 23.95
N ASN A 40 -5.54 2.94 23.34
CA ASN A 40 -4.08 2.84 23.29
C ASN A 40 -3.42 4.03 22.56
N SER A 41 -4.16 4.78 21.73
CA SER A 41 -3.68 6.01 21.09
C SER A 41 -3.87 7.27 21.95
N GLY A 42 -4.36 7.13 23.19
CA GLY A 42 -4.61 8.22 24.12
C GLY A 42 -5.92 8.98 23.89
N LYS A 43 -6.66 8.66 22.82
CA LYS A 43 -7.99 9.22 22.56
C LYS A 43 -9.03 8.60 23.48
N ILE A 44 -10.06 9.36 23.84
CA ILE A 44 -11.20 8.88 24.62
C ILE A 44 -12.33 8.55 23.65
N TRP A 45 -12.86 7.34 23.73
CA TRP A 45 -13.92 6.83 22.88
C TRP A 45 -14.95 6.05 23.69
N THR A 46 -16.17 6.04 23.18
CA THR A 46 -17.25 5.15 23.57
C THR A 46 -17.41 4.03 22.52
N VAL A 47 -18.13 2.95 22.86
CA VAL A 47 -18.42 1.89 21.88
C VAL A 47 -19.34 2.40 20.77
N THR A 48 -20.28 3.30 21.08
CA THR A 48 -21.11 3.99 20.08
C THR A 48 -20.24 4.71 19.05
N GLU A 49 -19.25 5.49 19.50
CA GLU A 49 -18.35 6.22 18.58
C GLU A 49 -17.48 5.27 17.75
N LEU A 50 -17.05 4.13 18.31
CA LEU A 50 -16.34 3.10 17.54
C LEU A 50 -17.25 2.51 16.43
N LYS A 51 -18.51 2.20 16.75
CA LYS A 51 -19.48 1.69 15.76
C LYS A 51 -19.72 2.72 14.64
N ASP A 52 -19.84 3.99 14.99
CA ASP A 52 -20.06 5.08 14.04
C ASP A 52 -18.84 5.37 13.16
N ASP A 53 -17.64 5.41 13.73
CA ASP A 53 -16.40 5.61 12.97
C ASP A 53 -16.16 4.46 11.99
N TYR A 54 -16.38 3.22 12.43
CA TYR A 54 -16.32 2.05 11.55
C TYR A 54 -17.27 2.17 10.36
N LYS A 55 -18.52 2.57 10.60
CA LYS A 55 -19.52 2.76 9.54
C LYS A 55 -19.15 3.90 8.61
N LYS A 56 -18.60 4.98 9.14
CA LYS A 56 -18.10 6.10 8.34
C LYS A 56 -16.94 5.70 7.43
N ILE A 57 -16.03 4.87 7.92
CA ILE A 57 -14.83 4.45 7.17
C ILE A 57 -15.15 3.35 6.15
N THR A 58 -15.95 2.36 6.53
CA THR A 58 -16.16 1.14 5.75
C THR A 58 -17.50 1.11 5.01
N GLY A 59 -18.44 2.00 5.36
CA GLY A 59 -19.84 1.97 4.90
C GLY A 59 -20.70 0.88 5.56
N ASN A 60 -20.12 0.01 6.39
CA ASN A 60 -20.77 -1.16 6.97
C ASN A 60 -20.89 -1.07 8.49
N TYR A 61 -21.80 -1.84 9.08
CA TYR A 61 -21.90 -1.93 10.53
C TYR A 61 -20.75 -2.76 11.11
N LEU A 62 -20.20 -2.32 12.25
CA LEU A 62 -19.19 -3.08 12.98
C LEU A 62 -19.76 -4.43 13.40
N ILE A 63 -19.03 -5.51 13.10
CA ILE A 63 -19.41 -6.86 13.51
C ILE A 63 -19.35 -6.92 15.03
N VAL A 64 -20.46 -7.32 15.65
CA VAL A 64 -20.58 -7.42 17.11
C VAL A 64 -19.62 -8.51 17.62
N PRO A 65 -18.62 -8.17 18.46
CA PRO A 65 -17.71 -9.14 19.03
C PRO A 65 -18.38 -9.93 20.17
N GLU A 66 -17.77 -11.05 20.56
CA GLU A 66 -18.22 -11.85 21.69
C GLU A 66 -17.88 -11.16 23.03
N ALA A 67 -18.70 -10.19 23.42
CA ALA A 67 -18.51 -9.39 24.64
C ALA A 67 -19.33 -9.88 25.85
N LEU A 68 -20.24 -10.85 25.67
CA LEU A 68 -21.03 -11.43 26.76
C LEU A 68 -20.16 -12.10 27.82
N SER A 69 -19.03 -12.69 27.40
CA SER A 69 -18.02 -13.29 28.28
C SER A 69 -17.38 -12.29 29.25
N CYS A 70 -17.41 -10.99 28.95
CA CYS A 70 -16.93 -9.93 29.82
C CYS A 70 -17.83 -9.65 31.04
N GLY A 71 -19.05 -10.19 31.10
CA GLY A 71 -19.98 -9.93 32.19
C GLY A 71 -20.18 -8.43 32.44
N TRP A 72 -20.05 -7.97 33.68
CA TRP A 72 -20.20 -6.56 34.05
C TRP A 72 -18.87 -5.76 34.03
N HIS A 73 -17.86 -6.22 33.29
CA HIS A 73 -16.57 -5.51 33.15
C HIS A 73 -16.57 -4.59 31.93
N ASP A 74 -16.80 -3.29 32.16
CA ASP A 74 -16.88 -2.23 31.14
C ASP A 74 -15.62 -2.11 30.27
N VAL A 75 -14.42 -2.15 30.87
CA VAL A 75 -13.15 -2.08 30.14
C VAL A 75 -12.96 -3.31 29.23
N CYS A 76 -13.37 -4.49 29.68
CA CYS A 76 -13.34 -5.71 28.86
C CYS A 76 -14.29 -5.57 27.67
N TYR A 77 -15.52 -5.11 27.94
CA TYR A 77 -16.54 -4.86 26.92
C TYR A 77 -16.03 -3.87 25.86
N TYR A 78 -15.54 -2.70 26.29
CA TYR A 78 -14.98 -1.69 25.39
C TYR A 78 -13.81 -2.25 24.58
N ASN A 79 -12.86 -2.95 25.21
CA ASN A 79 -11.69 -3.50 24.50
C ASN A 79 -12.09 -4.54 23.45
N ALA A 80 -13.14 -5.35 23.69
CA ALA A 80 -13.65 -6.29 22.70
C ALA A 80 -14.11 -5.54 21.42
N TYR A 81 -14.84 -4.43 21.58
CA TYR A 81 -15.27 -3.59 20.46
C TYR A 81 -14.13 -2.79 19.82
N ALA A 82 -13.20 -2.26 20.61
CA ALA A 82 -12.04 -1.54 20.10
C ALA A 82 -11.15 -2.45 19.24
N ASN A 83 -10.92 -3.69 19.68
CA ASN A 83 -10.16 -4.67 18.89
C ASN A 83 -10.89 -5.03 17.59
N ALA A 84 -12.20 -5.31 17.66
CA ALA A 84 -13.00 -5.60 16.48
C ALA A 84 -13.00 -4.44 15.47
N HIS A 85 -13.06 -3.20 15.97
CA HIS A 85 -12.96 -1.98 15.18
C HIS A 85 -11.62 -1.90 14.44
N ASP A 86 -10.51 -1.99 15.17
CA ASP A 86 -9.17 -1.83 14.62
C ASP A 86 -8.83 -2.93 13.62
N ASP A 87 -9.14 -4.19 13.95
CA ASP A 87 -8.94 -5.34 13.05
C ASP A 87 -9.84 -5.25 11.82
N GLY A 88 -11.08 -4.81 11.98
CA GLY A 88 -12.01 -4.60 10.88
C GLY A 88 -11.54 -3.51 9.91
N ILE A 89 -11.06 -2.37 10.42
CA ILE A 89 -10.51 -1.28 9.58
C ILE A 89 -9.25 -1.72 8.86
N LYS A 90 -8.34 -2.41 9.57
CA LYS A 90 -7.12 -2.95 8.97
C LYS A 90 -7.45 -3.91 7.83
N THR A 91 -8.40 -4.81 8.06
CA THR A 91 -8.88 -5.76 7.05
C THR A 91 -9.51 -5.05 5.86
N PHE A 92 -10.38 -4.07 6.10
CA PHE A 92 -11.00 -3.26 5.04
C PHE A 92 -9.93 -2.56 4.18
N LYS A 93 -8.96 -1.88 4.81
CA LYS A 93 -7.87 -1.19 4.10
C LYS A 93 -7.04 -2.16 3.27
N ASN A 94 -6.69 -3.33 3.81
CA ASN A 94 -5.95 -4.35 3.08
C ASN A 94 -6.74 -4.86 1.88
N ASN A 95 -8.05 -5.10 2.03
CA ASN A 95 -8.91 -5.52 0.93
C ASN A 95 -9.02 -4.44 -0.15
N GLU A 96 -9.09 -3.16 0.22
CA GLU A 96 -9.08 -2.06 -0.74
C GLU A 96 -7.75 -1.96 -1.51
N VAL A 97 -6.61 -2.21 -0.84
CA VAL A 97 -5.30 -2.30 -1.51
C VAL A 97 -5.29 -3.46 -2.50
N LEU A 98 -5.73 -4.65 -2.08
CA LEU A 98 -5.78 -5.84 -2.93
C LEU A 98 -6.71 -5.64 -4.14
N LYS A 99 -7.89 -5.02 -3.93
CA LYS A 99 -8.81 -4.67 -5.02
C LYS A 99 -8.13 -3.73 -6.00
N ARG A 100 -7.53 -2.62 -5.55
CA ARG A 100 -6.82 -1.68 -6.42
C ARG A 100 -5.71 -2.36 -7.22
N GLN A 101 -4.93 -3.23 -6.59
CA GLN A 101 -3.90 -4.01 -7.27
C GLN A 101 -4.50 -4.95 -8.32
N SER A 102 -5.60 -5.64 -8.00
CA SER A 102 -6.28 -6.52 -8.94
C SER A 102 -6.88 -5.74 -10.12
N GLU A 103 -7.45 -4.56 -9.88
CA GLU A 103 -7.98 -3.68 -10.92
C GLU A 103 -6.88 -3.11 -11.80
N GLN A 104 -5.73 -2.73 -11.22
CA GLN A 104 -4.56 -2.32 -11.98
C GLN A 104 -4.05 -3.44 -12.87
N LYS A 105 -3.89 -4.66 -12.34
CA LYS A 105 -3.49 -5.83 -13.13
C LYS A 105 -4.47 -6.09 -14.27
N ARG A 106 -5.77 -6.08 -14.00
CA ARG A 106 -6.80 -6.22 -15.04
C ARG A 106 -6.71 -5.13 -16.10
N LYS A 107 -6.53 -3.86 -15.70
CA LYS A 107 -6.34 -2.75 -16.64
C LYS A 107 -5.08 -2.91 -17.49
N GLU A 108 -3.99 -3.41 -16.92
CA GLU A 108 -2.77 -3.72 -17.65
C GLU A 108 -2.97 -4.88 -18.64
N GLU A 109 -3.67 -5.95 -18.23
CA GLU A 109 -4.03 -7.08 -19.09
C GLU A 109 -4.94 -6.65 -20.25
N ASP A 110 -6.00 -5.88 -19.95
CA ASP A 110 -6.90 -5.29 -20.93
C ASP A 110 -6.11 -4.39 -21.89
N CYS A 111 -5.18 -3.58 -21.38
CA CYS A 111 -4.31 -2.74 -22.19
C CYS A 111 -3.39 -3.56 -23.11
N ARG A 112 -2.83 -4.67 -22.62
CA ARG A 112 -2.00 -5.59 -23.44
C ARG A 112 -2.78 -6.23 -24.59
N SER A 113 -4.09 -6.45 -24.42
CA SER A 113 -4.96 -6.97 -25.48
C SER A 113 -5.26 -5.94 -26.59
N ASN A 114 -5.06 -4.65 -26.31
CA ASN A 114 -5.23 -3.56 -27.25
C ASN A 114 -3.86 -3.09 -27.78
N GLU A 115 -3.59 -3.32 -29.07
CA GLU A 115 -2.30 -3.01 -29.69
C GLU A 115 -1.82 -1.56 -29.46
N LYS A 116 -2.72 -0.58 -29.55
CA LYS A 116 -2.37 0.84 -29.31
C LYS A 116 -2.00 1.10 -27.86
N CYS A 117 -2.72 0.46 -26.93
CA CYS A 117 -2.46 0.61 -25.51
C CYS A 117 -1.17 -0.09 -25.11
N ALA A 118 -0.95 -1.32 -25.59
CA ALA A 118 0.29 -2.07 -25.40
C ALA A 118 1.50 -1.31 -25.95
N ALA A 119 1.41 -0.75 -27.16
CA ALA A 119 2.47 0.07 -27.75
C ALA A 119 2.76 1.30 -26.87
N LYS A 120 1.72 1.98 -26.36
CA LYS A 120 1.89 3.10 -25.44
C LYS A 120 2.58 2.69 -24.14
N MET A 121 2.20 1.56 -23.53
CA MET A 121 2.86 1.06 -22.31
C MET A 121 4.36 0.83 -22.53
N GLU A 122 4.72 0.23 -23.68
CA GLU A 122 6.11 -0.02 -24.03
C GLU A 122 6.88 1.29 -24.28
N ILE A 123 6.26 2.27 -24.95
CA ILE A 123 6.83 3.61 -25.14
C ILE A 123 7.04 4.30 -23.79
N ASP A 124 6.04 4.28 -22.90
CA ASP A 124 6.10 4.95 -21.60
C ASP A 124 7.20 4.31 -20.72
N SER A 125 7.30 2.98 -20.72
CA SER A 125 8.35 2.22 -20.02
C SER A 125 9.76 2.51 -20.55
N ALA A 126 9.91 2.51 -21.88
CA ALA A 126 11.17 2.85 -22.53
C ALA A 126 11.57 4.32 -22.28
N SER A 127 10.60 5.24 -22.34
CA SER A 127 10.81 6.67 -22.05
C SER A 127 11.22 6.89 -20.60
N TYR A 128 10.60 6.20 -19.64
CA TYR A 128 11.01 6.24 -18.24
C TYR A 128 12.46 5.79 -18.06
N THR A 129 12.82 4.66 -18.67
CA THR A 129 14.19 4.12 -18.62
C THR A 129 15.20 5.11 -19.20
N LEU A 130 14.92 5.65 -20.39
CA LEU A 130 15.77 6.65 -21.04
C LEU A 130 16.01 7.86 -20.14
N ASN A 131 14.94 8.42 -19.57
CA ASN A 131 15.04 9.60 -18.72
C ASN A 131 15.79 9.32 -17.40
N SER A 132 15.57 8.17 -16.79
CA SER A 132 16.28 7.76 -15.57
C SER A 132 17.80 7.72 -15.80
N ILE A 133 18.24 7.14 -16.91
CA ILE A 133 19.66 7.07 -17.28
C ILE A 133 20.20 8.44 -17.65
N TYR A 134 19.44 9.21 -18.43
CA TYR A 134 19.80 10.56 -18.82
C TYR A 134 20.07 11.43 -17.59
N TYR A 135 19.16 11.45 -16.62
CA TYR A 135 19.34 12.21 -15.37
C TYR A 135 20.53 11.70 -14.55
N SER A 136 20.71 10.37 -14.48
CA SER A 136 21.86 9.78 -13.79
C SER A 136 23.20 10.23 -14.41
N LEU A 137 23.28 10.27 -15.74
CA LEU A 137 24.46 10.74 -16.47
C LEU A 137 24.70 12.24 -16.24
N MET A 138 23.65 13.07 -16.33
CA MET A 138 23.75 14.51 -16.09
C MET A 138 24.25 14.83 -14.67
N ALA A 139 23.77 14.06 -13.68
CA ALA A 139 24.15 14.23 -12.29
C ALA A 139 25.59 13.76 -12.02
N ARG A 140 26.02 12.68 -12.66
CA ARG A 140 27.36 12.10 -12.45
C ARG A 140 28.47 12.89 -13.13
N TYR A 141 28.19 13.46 -14.30
CA TYR A 141 29.19 14.17 -15.12
C TYR A 141 28.84 15.66 -15.28
N PRO A 142 28.80 16.45 -14.18
CA PRO A 142 28.31 17.83 -14.22
C PRO A 142 29.13 18.74 -15.14
N TYR A 143 30.43 18.48 -15.30
CA TYR A 143 31.31 19.26 -16.19
C TYR A 143 31.29 18.79 -17.65
N GLN A 144 30.63 17.68 -17.94
CA GLN A 144 30.54 17.07 -19.28
C GLN A 144 29.07 16.81 -19.67
N GLN A 145 28.14 17.60 -19.13
CA GLN A 145 26.71 17.44 -19.40
C GLN A 145 26.38 17.61 -20.88
N ALA A 146 27.02 18.57 -21.56
CA ALA A 146 26.83 18.77 -23.00
C ALA A 146 27.27 17.54 -23.81
N ASP A 147 28.43 16.97 -23.50
CA ASP A 147 28.94 15.76 -24.15
C ASP A 147 28.06 14.55 -23.85
N SER A 148 27.59 14.43 -22.61
CA SER A 148 26.69 13.37 -22.18
C SER A 148 25.32 13.47 -22.84
N ASP A 149 24.74 14.67 -22.97
CA ASP A 149 23.46 14.91 -23.64
C ASP A 149 23.58 14.58 -25.14
N ALA A 150 24.64 15.08 -25.79
CA ALA A 150 24.94 14.77 -27.18
C ALA A 150 25.14 13.27 -27.40
N GLY A 151 25.86 12.60 -26.49
CA GLY A 151 26.10 11.15 -26.52
C GLY A 151 24.80 10.34 -26.43
N VAL A 152 23.95 10.66 -25.45
CA VAL A 152 22.63 10.00 -25.27
C VAL A 152 21.76 10.22 -26.50
N ARG A 153 21.65 11.46 -27.00
CA ARG A 153 20.85 11.77 -28.18
C ARG A 153 21.36 11.07 -29.42
N ARG A 154 22.68 11.04 -29.63
CA ARG A 154 23.30 10.35 -30.77
C ARG A 154 23.01 8.86 -30.73
N MET A 155 23.24 8.22 -29.58
CA MET A 155 22.97 6.79 -29.40
C MET A 155 21.49 6.48 -29.65
N CYS A 156 20.60 7.32 -29.12
CA CYS A 156 19.16 7.15 -29.29
C CYS A 156 18.72 7.21 -30.76
N ARG A 157 19.21 8.19 -31.53
CA ARG A 157 18.93 8.30 -32.97
C ARG A 157 19.44 7.09 -33.75
N VAL A 158 20.68 6.66 -33.47
CA VAL A 158 21.30 5.50 -34.12
C VAL A 158 20.51 4.23 -33.82
N ALA A 159 20.15 3.99 -32.56
CA ALA A 159 19.39 2.82 -32.16
C ALA A 159 17.97 2.79 -32.77
N GLY A 160 17.30 3.95 -32.83
CA GLY A 160 16.01 4.07 -33.51
C GLY A 160 16.12 3.81 -35.01
N ALA A 161 17.14 4.36 -35.67
CA ALA A 161 17.38 4.08 -37.09
C ALA A 161 17.67 2.59 -37.35
N ALA A 162 18.55 1.98 -36.55
CA ALA A 162 18.89 0.57 -36.65
C ALA A 162 17.64 -0.33 -36.51
N GLN A 163 16.71 0.01 -35.61
CA GLN A 163 15.44 -0.70 -35.49
C GLN A 163 14.64 -0.66 -36.80
N ARG A 164 14.52 0.52 -37.42
CA ARG A 164 13.77 0.69 -38.69
C ARG A 164 14.46 0.02 -39.87
N GLU A 165 15.77 -0.12 -39.81
CA GLU A 165 16.59 -0.86 -40.78
C GLU A 165 16.54 -2.38 -40.57
N GLY A 166 15.79 -2.86 -39.57
CA GLY A 166 15.60 -4.29 -39.32
C GLY A 166 16.67 -4.93 -38.45
N VAL A 167 17.57 -4.14 -37.84
CA VAL A 167 18.55 -4.65 -36.89
C VAL A 167 17.85 -5.14 -35.63
N THR A 168 18.11 -6.39 -35.24
CA THR A 168 17.54 -6.97 -34.04
C THR A 168 18.11 -6.31 -32.78
N LEU A 169 17.30 -6.23 -31.74
CA LEU A 169 17.72 -5.68 -30.44
C LEU A 169 18.96 -6.40 -29.91
N GLU A 170 18.98 -7.74 -29.97
CA GLU A 170 20.11 -8.54 -29.48
C GLU A 170 21.40 -8.28 -30.25
N PHE A 171 21.33 -8.19 -31.58
CA PHE A 171 22.50 -7.86 -32.39
C PHE A 171 23.06 -6.48 -32.04
N MET A 172 22.19 -5.47 -31.89
CA MET A 172 22.61 -4.13 -31.49
C MET A 172 23.29 -4.15 -30.10
N LYS A 173 22.70 -4.84 -29.12
CA LYS A 173 23.26 -4.97 -27.76
C LYS A 173 24.61 -5.69 -27.77
N GLN A 174 24.74 -6.76 -28.55
CA GLN A 174 26.00 -7.48 -28.72
C GLN A 174 27.06 -6.59 -29.38
N HIS A 175 26.70 -5.85 -30.43
CA HIS A 175 27.63 -4.96 -31.13
C HIS A 175 28.19 -3.86 -30.21
N ILE A 176 27.31 -3.22 -29.42
CA ILE A 176 27.74 -2.26 -28.38
C ILE A 176 28.62 -2.96 -27.34
N SER A 177 28.29 -4.20 -26.96
CA SER A 177 29.05 -4.97 -25.97
C SER A 177 30.47 -5.33 -26.42
N LEU A 178 30.69 -5.45 -27.73
CA LEU A 178 31.98 -5.77 -28.34
C LEU A 178 32.79 -4.53 -28.75
N THR A 179 32.20 -3.33 -28.65
CA THR A 179 32.88 -2.08 -29.04
C THR A 179 34.05 -1.80 -28.08
N GLU A 180 35.25 -1.62 -28.63
CA GLU A 180 36.45 -1.29 -27.86
C GLU A 180 36.42 0.16 -27.33
N GLY A 181 37.22 0.45 -26.30
CA GLY A 181 37.35 1.80 -25.75
C GLY A 181 36.20 2.27 -24.84
N ILE A 182 35.16 1.45 -24.62
CA ILE A 182 34.06 1.77 -23.71
C ILE A 182 34.24 1.02 -22.38
N GLY A 183 34.32 1.75 -21.27
CA GLY A 183 34.39 1.18 -19.92
C GLY A 183 33.12 0.41 -19.53
N PRO A 184 33.19 -0.59 -18.62
CA PRO A 184 32.05 -1.48 -18.32
C PRO A 184 30.76 -0.76 -17.88
N GLU A 185 30.89 0.25 -17.02
CA GLU A 185 29.74 1.01 -16.52
C GLU A 185 29.07 1.84 -17.62
N MET A 186 29.87 2.58 -18.38
CA MET A 186 29.39 3.39 -19.50
C MET A 186 28.76 2.51 -20.58
N ARG A 187 29.33 1.31 -20.82
CA ARG A 187 28.79 0.32 -21.75
C ARG A 187 27.37 -0.09 -21.36
N TYR A 188 27.13 -0.37 -20.08
CA TYR A 188 25.81 -0.73 -19.58
C TYR A 188 24.79 0.40 -19.81
N GLN A 189 25.15 1.65 -19.50
CA GLN A 189 24.28 2.81 -19.72
C GLN A 189 23.99 3.05 -21.21
N ILE A 190 24.99 2.91 -22.08
CA ILE A 190 24.83 3.02 -23.53
C ILE A 190 23.86 1.95 -24.06
N ILE A 191 24.02 0.70 -23.62
CA ILE A 191 23.12 -0.40 -23.99
C ILE A 191 21.68 -0.08 -23.59
N GLN A 192 21.46 0.42 -22.38
CA GLN A 192 20.12 0.74 -21.91
C GLN A 192 19.49 1.92 -22.68
N VAL A 193 20.26 2.97 -22.99
CA VAL A 193 19.81 4.09 -23.84
C VAL A 193 19.43 3.57 -25.23
N ALA A 194 20.31 2.76 -25.84
CA ALA A 194 20.07 2.17 -27.15
C ALA A 194 18.82 1.28 -27.14
N GLU A 195 18.66 0.40 -26.15
CA GLU A 195 17.49 -0.47 -26.00
C GLU A 195 16.20 0.33 -25.86
N ALA A 196 16.19 1.37 -25.02
CA ALA A 196 15.00 2.22 -24.86
C ALA A 196 14.59 2.86 -26.19
N CYS A 197 15.53 3.46 -26.91
CA CYS A 197 15.24 4.14 -28.17
C CYS A 197 14.91 3.19 -29.32
N TRP A 198 15.51 1.99 -29.33
CA TRP A 198 15.12 0.91 -30.24
C TRP A 198 13.67 0.48 -29.99
N LYS A 199 13.28 0.25 -28.73
CA LYS A 199 11.89 -0.11 -28.37
C LYS A 199 10.90 0.99 -28.74
N MET A 200 11.22 2.24 -28.43
CA MET A 200 10.41 3.40 -28.82
C MET A 200 10.19 3.46 -30.34
N SER A 201 11.25 3.26 -31.12
CA SER A 201 11.13 3.19 -32.59
C SER A 201 10.24 2.04 -33.05
N LYS A 202 10.40 0.85 -32.46
CA LYS A 202 9.56 -0.32 -32.78
C LYS A 202 8.07 -0.05 -32.57
N TYR A 203 7.71 0.72 -31.55
CA TYR A 203 6.33 1.02 -31.18
C TYR A 203 5.81 2.34 -31.76
N GLY A 204 6.54 2.98 -32.69
CA GLY A 204 6.03 4.10 -33.48
C GLY A 204 6.53 5.48 -33.07
N VAL A 205 7.63 5.59 -32.32
CA VAL A 205 8.33 6.86 -32.03
C VAL A 205 9.64 6.91 -32.84
N PRO A 206 9.67 7.53 -34.04
CA PRO A 206 10.82 7.46 -34.94
C PRO A 206 12.08 8.11 -34.36
N ASP A 207 11.92 9.17 -33.56
CA ASP A 207 13.01 9.83 -32.87
C ASP A 207 12.75 9.80 -31.35
N GLY A 208 13.35 8.80 -30.68
CA GLY A 208 13.26 8.66 -29.23
C GLY A 208 13.85 9.84 -28.46
N THR A 209 14.66 10.71 -29.09
CA THR A 209 15.20 11.91 -28.42
C THR A 209 14.11 12.91 -28.07
N THR A 210 12.95 12.84 -28.72
CA THR A 210 11.76 13.64 -28.38
C THR A 210 11.16 13.29 -27.03
N GLN A 211 11.50 12.12 -26.47
CA GLN A 211 11.03 11.68 -25.16
C GLN A 211 12.00 12.06 -24.03
N ILE A 212 13.17 12.63 -24.35
CA ILE A 212 14.11 13.13 -23.35
C ILE A 212 13.53 14.41 -22.75
N LYS A 213 13.27 14.38 -21.45
CA LYS A 213 12.91 15.55 -20.66
C LYS A 213 14.21 16.17 -20.17
N SER A 214 14.66 17.20 -20.87
CA SER A 214 15.87 17.93 -20.49
C SER A 214 15.73 18.50 -19.08
N MET A 215 16.82 18.52 -18.32
CA MET A 215 16.87 19.21 -17.02
C MET A 215 16.88 20.74 -17.15
N TYR A 216 16.95 21.25 -18.38
CA TYR A 216 17.05 22.66 -18.75
C TYR A 216 15.92 23.04 -19.70
#